data_AF-A0A498LNR1-F1
#
_entry.id   AF-A0A498LNR1-F1
#
_cell.length_a   1.000
_cell.length_b   1.000
_cell.length_c   1.000
_cell.angle_alpha   90.00
_cell.angle_beta   90.00
_cell.angle_gamma   90.00
#
_symmetry.space_group_name_H-M   'P 1'
#
loop_
_entity.id
_entity.type
_entity.pdbx_description
1 polymer ?
#
loop_
_entity_poly.entity_id
_entity_poly.type
_entity_poly.pdbx_seq_one_letter_code
_entity_poly.pdbx_strand_id
1 'polypeptide(L)'
;MPGLINKSKWSAVPLSVSDITSCVRGYTLAMTASLTYENIEDHPIEGIFIYPLDGSSVVVGFEAMIGNQIITVQVKDKTKIDDCYFDSCNANGTLQSGGEALLMNPLAAGHIVLDEDQERTVLVVSLGVIPPLETINILVSTSSELSTLPNGGIRVSSPPVCSPRVQRSVKEEQAFSPSTARRRDQHHCAVGTHEQTASGVCLAALLEEETINSIDYEFNFHLEIRGPYLLAGVESPSHAIRADADPSARSATNIVVTLADKYTYDCPVEILIYPSEPHLPHVLIEDGDMTPEEYDEHLKGRSDYIKATKKDSSNEKTVDIIRKRLHKDILHNPVVMLNFCPDLRSTTSDLRSIQGEFIFLIDRSGSMSGVNINRVKDAMVVILKSLFPACLFNIVGFGSKFKTLFATSQSYDEESLALACEHVKKIRADMGGTNILAPLNWILRQPMQRGHPRLLFLLTDGAVSNTGKVIELLRSHARFTRCYTFGIGQGACRRLVLGLPAVSRGTAEFLAEGERLQPKVLISPDMFIFQRNSLLF
;
A
#
# COMPACT_ATOMS: atom_id res chain seq x y z
N MET A 1 2.62 2.91 -15.70
CA MET A 1 2.68 4.35 -15.92
C MET A 1 1.66 5.09 -15.07
N PRO A 2 1.97 5.39 -13.82
CA PRO A 2 1.44 6.55 -13.10
C PRO A 2 2.06 7.87 -13.59
N GLY A 3 1.45 9.01 -13.28
CA GLY A 3 1.85 10.35 -13.75
C GLY A 3 0.75 11.04 -14.58
N LEU A 4 1.13 12.07 -15.34
CA LEU A 4 0.21 12.72 -16.29
C LEU A 4 0.15 11.92 -17.59
N ILE A 5 -1.07 11.56 -18.01
CA ILE A 5 -1.34 10.70 -19.16
C ILE A 5 -2.27 11.42 -20.13
N ASN A 6 -1.97 11.32 -21.42
CA ASN A 6 -2.91 11.65 -22.49
C ASN A 6 -3.96 10.53 -22.59
N LYS A 7 -5.18 10.80 -22.15
CA LYS A 7 -6.30 9.85 -22.11
C LYS A 7 -6.66 9.25 -23.47
N SER A 8 -6.43 9.99 -24.57
CA SER A 8 -6.80 9.53 -25.92
C SER A 8 -5.86 8.43 -26.43
N LYS A 9 -4.54 8.59 -26.19
CA LYS A 9 -3.49 7.67 -26.62
C LYS A 9 -3.03 6.72 -25.49
N TRP A 10 -3.46 6.96 -24.25
CA TRP A 10 -2.93 6.32 -23.03
C TRP A 10 -1.40 6.39 -22.93
N SER A 11 -0.82 7.49 -23.40
CA SER A 11 0.62 7.73 -23.40
C SER A 11 1.02 8.71 -22.29
N ALA A 12 2.18 8.50 -21.68
CA ALA A 12 2.72 9.44 -20.69
C ALA A 12 3.02 10.80 -21.35
N VAL A 13 2.66 11.88 -20.66
CA VAL A 13 3.10 13.23 -20.99
C VAL A 13 4.46 13.44 -20.34
N PRO A 14 5.47 13.97 -21.06
CA PRO A 14 6.82 14.11 -20.53
C PRO A 14 6.86 15.08 -19.34
N LEU A 15 7.51 14.64 -18.28
CA LEU A 15 7.87 15.46 -17.13
C LEU A 15 9.17 16.20 -17.44
N SER A 16 9.21 17.52 -17.26
CA SER A 16 10.39 18.36 -17.50
C SER A 16 11.06 18.83 -16.22
N VAL A 17 10.31 19.02 -15.13
CA VAL A 17 10.82 19.40 -13.80
C VAL A 17 10.09 18.62 -12.72
N SER A 18 10.83 18.18 -11.70
CA SER A 18 10.28 17.63 -10.46
C SER A 18 11.04 18.14 -9.25
N ASP A 19 10.37 18.94 -8.43
CA ASP A 19 10.87 19.44 -7.16
C ASP A 19 10.16 18.73 -6.01
N ILE A 20 10.91 18.00 -5.19
CA ILE A 20 10.41 17.32 -3.99
C ILE A 20 10.92 18.07 -2.77
N THR A 21 9.98 18.58 -1.97
CA THR A 21 10.24 19.15 -0.65
C THR A 21 9.55 18.31 0.41
N SER A 22 10.29 17.87 1.42
CA SER A 22 9.77 16.95 2.43
C SER A 22 10.25 17.31 3.82
N CYS A 23 9.44 17.01 4.83
CA CYS A 23 9.75 17.21 6.24
C CYS A 23 9.38 15.94 7.00
N VAL A 24 10.36 15.33 7.66
CA VAL A 24 10.17 14.24 8.60
C VAL A 24 10.08 14.84 9.99
N ARG A 25 8.97 14.58 10.68
CA ARG A 25 8.79 14.92 12.10
C ARG A 25 8.54 13.66 12.89
N GLY A 26 9.54 13.22 13.65
CA GLY A 26 9.51 11.92 14.32
C GLY A 26 9.33 10.77 13.32
N TYR A 27 8.14 10.18 13.32
CA TYR A 27 7.77 9.00 12.49
C TYR A 27 6.72 9.33 11.43
N THR A 28 6.58 10.61 11.09
CA THR A 28 5.68 11.08 10.03
C THR A 28 6.45 11.82 8.97
N LEU A 29 6.00 11.71 7.72
CA LEU A 29 6.53 12.41 6.57
C LEU A 29 5.44 13.31 5.99
N ALA A 30 5.73 14.60 5.89
CA ALA A 30 5.01 15.51 5.02
C ALA A 30 5.85 15.71 3.76
N MET A 31 5.25 15.58 2.58
CA MET A 31 5.94 15.75 1.31
C MET A 31 5.09 16.59 0.36
N THR A 32 5.70 17.55 -0.31
CA THR A 32 5.11 18.32 -1.39
C THR A 32 5.97 18.15 -2.64
N ALA A 33 5.36 17.64 -3.71
CA ALA A 33 5.99 17.52 -5.01
C ALA A 33 5.38 18.54 -5.98
N SER A 34 6.24 19.34 -6.62
CA SER A 34 5.91 20.22 -7.73
C SER A 34 6.41 19.56 -9.02
N LEU A 35 5.48 19.21 -9.90
CA LEU A 35 5.74 18.46 -11.12
C LEU A 35 5.35 19.32 -12.33
N THR A 36 6.30 19.60 -13.20
CA THR A 36 6.06 20.34 -14.45
C THR A 36 6.06 19.38 -15.63
N TYR A 37 4.96 19.36 -16.36
CA TYR A 37 4.78 18.60 -17.59
C TYR A 37 4.62 19.55 -18.78
N GLU A 38 4.89 19.06 -19.99
CA GLU A 38 4.72 19.82 -21.22
C GLU A 38 3.93 19.01 -22.25
N ASN A 39 2.89 19.62 -22.82
CA ASN A 39 2.23 19.03 -23.98
C ASN A 39 3.06 19.31 -25.24
N ILE A 40 3.94 18.38 -25.58
CA ILE A 40 4.81 18.48 -26.77
C ILE A 40 4.07 18.24 -28.10
N GLU A 41 2.79 17.89 -28.08
CA GLU A 41 1.99 17.65 -29.27
C GLU A 41 1.53 18.98 -29.89
N ASP A 42 1.36 19.00 -31.21
CA ASP A 42 0.86 20.15 -31.97
C ASP A 42 -0.68 20.30 -31.89
N HIS A 43 -1.33 19.42 -31.13
CA HIS A 43 -2.77 19.39 -30.93
C HIS A 43 -3.12 19.31 -29.44
N PRO A 44 -4.34 19.73 -29.03
CA PRO A 44 -4.78 19.59 -27.65
C PRO A 44 -4.91 18.12 -27.24
N ILE A 45 -4.66 17.82 -25.96
CA ILE A 45 -4.78 16.49 -25.37
C ILE A 45 -5.73 16.49 -24.18
N GLU A 46 -6.36 15.37 -23.85
CA GLU A 46 -7.14 15.24 -22.61
C GLU A 46 -6.26 14.62 -21.52
N GLY A 47 -6.00 15.37 -20.45
CA GLY A 47 -5.09 14.98 -19.38
C GLY A 47 -5.77 14.24 -18.23
N ILE A 48 -5.15 13.15 -17.78
CA ILE A 48 -5.47 12.49 -16.51
C ILE A 48 -4.19 12.34 -15.71
N PHE A 49 -4.19 12.81 -14.47
CA PHE A 49 -3.11 12.62 -13.52
C PHE A 49 -3.42 11.46 -12.58
N ILE A 50 -2.51 10.48 -12.52
CA ILE A 50 -2.62 9.28 -11.67
C ILE A 50 -1.46 9.29 -10.68
N TYR A 51 -1.78 9.36 -9.39
CA TYR A 51 -0.81 9.43 -8.30
C TYR A 51 -1.04 8.27 -7.31
N PRO A 52 -0.20 7.22 -7.33
CA PRO A 52 -0.30 6.11 -6.40
C PRO A 52 0.12 6.54 -5.00
N LEU A 53 -0.57 6.00 -3.99
CA LEU A 53 -0.33 6.23 -2.58
C LEU A 53 -0.02 4.89 -1.91
N ASP A 54 0.84 4.93 -0.90
CA ASP A 54 0.93 3.81 0.03
C ASP A 54 -0.30 3.78 0.95
N GLY A 55 -0.56 2.63 1.59
CA GLY A 55 -1.73 2.45 2.46
C GLY A 55 -1.69 3.26 3.76
N SER A 56 -0.58 3.93 4.06
CA SER A 56 -0.33 4.79 5.22
C SER A 56 -0.22 6.27 4.83
N SER A 57 -0.52 6.62 3.58
CA SER A 57 -0.41 7.96 3.02
C SER A 57 -1.78 8.55 2.74
N VAL A 58 -1.87 9.86 2.86
CA VAL A 58 -3.04 10.65 2.49
C VAL A 58 -2.62 11.88 1.69
N VAL A 59 -3.41 12.23 0.69
CA VAL A 59 -3.27 13.51 -0.03
C VAL A 59 -3.92 14.60 0.81
N VAL A 60 -3.13 15.60 1.20
CA VAL A 60 -3.59 16.74 2.00
C VAL A 60 -3.80 18.00 1.15
N GLY A 61 -3.21 18.05 -0.04
CA GLY A 61 -3.37 19.16 -0.98
C GLY A 61 -3.11 18.72 -2.41
N PHE A 62 -3.86 19.30 -3.34
CA PHE A 62 -3.66 19.13 -4.77
C PHE A 62 -4.07 20.41 -5.52
N GLU A 63 -3.18 20.86 -6.39
CA GLU A 63 -3.42 21.97 -7.30
C GLU A 63 -2.77 21.67 -8.65
N ALA A 64 -3.46 21.95 -9.76
CA ALA A 64 -2.93 21.84 -11.09
C ALA A 64 -3.20 23.14 -11.86
N MET A 65 -2.15 23.73 -12.42
CA MET A 65 -2.21 24.93 -13.23
C MET A 65 -1.95 24.58 -14.70
N ILE A 66 -2.86 24.97 -15.59
CA ILE A 66 -2.79 24.76 -17.04
C ILE A 66 -3.09 26.11 -17.69
N GLY A 67 -2.06 26.79 -18.20
CA GLY A 67 -2.18 28.19 -18.62
C GLY A 67 -2.75 29.06 -17.49
N ASN A 68 -3.94 29.64 -17.71
CA ASN A 68 -4.64 30.46 -16.72
C ASN A 68 -5.66 29.69 -15.87
N GLN A 69 -5.84 28.39 -16.11
CA GLN A 69 -6.79 27.55 -15.39
C GLN A 69 -6.11 26.93 -14.17
N ILE A 70 -6.75 27.06 -13.02
CA ILE A 70 -6.33 26.40 -11.77
C ILE A 70 -7.39 25.38 -11.39
N ILE A 71 -6.97 24.13 -11.21
CA ILE A 71 -7.79 23.01 -10.75
C ILE A 71 -7.33 22.68 -9.33
N THR A 72 -8.25 22.71 -8.36
CA THR A 72 -7.97 22.37 -6.96
C THR A 72 -8.88 21.25 -6.49
N VAL A 73 -8.44 20.50 -5.48
CA VAL A 73 -9.26 19.47 -4.83
C VAL A 73 -9.89 20.03 -3.57
N GLN A 74 -11.21 19.89 -3.44
CA GLN A 74 -11.93 20.16 -2.20
C GLN A 74 -12.27 18.86 -1.49
N VAL A 75 -11.77 18.71 -0.27
CA VAL A 75 -12.12 17.58 0.60
C VAL A 75 -13.55 17.77 1.13
N LYS A 76 -14.42 16.81 0.83
CA LYS A 76 -15.81 16.77 1.32
C LYS A 76 -16.09 15.44 1.98
N ASP A 77 -17.11 15.42 2.86
CA ASP A 77 -17.62 14.19 3.45
C ASP A 77 -18.19 13.27 2.35
N LYS A 78 -17.85 11.97 2.38
CA LYS A 78 -18.27 10.99 1.37
C LYS A 78 -19.80 10.99 1.18
N THR A 79 -20.55 11.13 2.27
CA THR A 79 -22.04 11.19 2.23
C THR A 79 -22.58 12.37 1.41
N LYS A 80 -21.87 13.49 1.37
CA LYS A 80 -22.26 14.70 0.62
C LYS A 80 -21.82 14.64 -0.85
N ILE A 81 -20.89 13.77 -1.21
CA ILE A 81 -20.41 13.58 -2.58
C ILE A 81 -21.42 12.73 -3.36
N ASP A 82 -21.99 11.70 -2.72
CA ASP A 82 -23.01 10.83 -3.31
C ASP A 82 -24.27 11.62 -3.73
N ASP A 83 -24.65 12.64 -2.95
CA ASP A 83 -25.75 13.58 -3.28
C ASP A 83 -25.46 14.40 -4.56
N CYS A 84 -24.20 14.83 -4.78
CA CYS A 84 -23.80 15.59 -5.97
C CYS A 84 -23.71 14.71 -7.24
N TYR A 85 -23.45 13.41 -7.07
CA TYR A 85 -23.38 12.47 -8.18
C TYR A 85 -24.76 12.24 -8.82
N PHE A 86 -25.83 12.26 -8.01
CA PHE A 86 -27.21 12.12 -8.50
C PHE A 86 -27.74 13.36 -9.24
N ASP A 87 -27.35 14.56 -8.85
CA ASP A 87 -27.82 15.80 -9.50
C ASP A 87 -27.20 16.04 -10.89
N SER A 88 -25.97 15.54 -11.10
CA SER A 88 -25.23 15.72 -12.37
C SER A 88 -25.83 14.91 -13.53
N CYS A 89 -26.62 13.88 -13.24
CA CYS A 89 -27.30 13.04 -14.24
C CYS A 89 -28.65 13.60 -14.72
N ASN A 90 -29.16 14.69 -14.14
CA ASN A 90 -30.48 15.24 -14.47
C ASN A 90 -30.45 16.57 -15.27
N ALA A 91 -29.28 17.08 -15.63
CA ALA A 91 -29.15 18.31 -16.41
C ALA A 91 -29.04 18.04 -17.92
N ASN A 92 -30.12 17.51 -18.51
CA ASN A 92 -30.54 17.79 -19.88
C ASN A 92 -31.96 17.23 -20.07
N GLY A 93 -32.95 18.11 -20.03
CA GLY A 93 -34.35 17.74 -20.02
C GLY A 93 -34.82 17.03 -21.30
N THR A 94 -35.60 15.98 -21.14
CA THR A 94 -36.98 15.93 -21.65
C THR A 94 -37.74 14.81 -20.95
N LEU A 95 -38.87 15.19 -20.38
CA LEU A 95 -39.78 14.33 -19.64
C LEU A 95 -40.54 13.42 -20.62
N GLN A 96 -40.36 12.09 -20.55
CA GLN A 96 -41.43 11.15 -20.89
C GLN A 96 -41.46 9.99 -19.89
N SER A 97 -42.63 9.89 -19.27
CA SER A 97 -43.10 8.86 -18.36
C SER A 97 -43.04 7.46 -18.98
N GLY A 98 -42.49 6.49 -18.25
CA GLY A 98 -42.63 5.06 -18.58
C GLY A 98 -41.55 4.24 -17.92
N GLY A 99 -41.92 3.39 -16.95
CA GLY A 99 -40.99 2.61 -16.15
C GLY A 99 -40.20 1.58 -16.96
N GLU A 100 -38.89 1.62 -16.80
CA GLU A 100 -37.96 0.49 -16.64
C GLU A 100 -36.58 1.11 -16.44
N ALA A 101 -35.98 0.87 -15.26
CA ALA A 101 -34.63 1.32 -14.95
C ALA A 101 -33.64 0.53 -15.81
N LEU A 102 -33.44 0.98 -17.05
CA LEU A 102 -32.37 0.51 -17.92
C LEU A 102 -31.03 0.91 -17.28
N LEU A 103 -30.30 -0.13 -16.86
CA LEU A 103 -28.87 -0.10 -16.53
C LEU A 103 -28.11 0.58 -17.67
N MET A 104 -27.91 1.90 -17.56
CA MET A 104 -27.01 2.62 -18.46
C MET A 104 -25.60 2.11 -18.22
N ASN A 105 -25.03 1.54 -19.28
CA ASN A 105 -23.72 0.93 -19.32
C ASN A 105 -22.66 2.01 -19.05
N PRO A 106 -21.89 1.98 -17.94
CA PRO A 106 -20.90 3.00 -17.59
C PRO A 106 -19.70 3.05 -18.57
N LEU A 107 -19.64 2.11 -19.51
CA LEU A 107 -18.54 1.89 -20.45
C LEU A 107 -18.47 2.92 -21.60
N ALA A 108 -19.51 3.75 -21.78
CA ALA A 108 -19.58 4.70 -22.91
C ALA A 108 -18.96 6.07 -22.62
N ALA A 109 -18.70 6.41 -21.36
CA ALA A 109 -17.98 7.60 -20.97
C ALA A 109 -16.68 7.14 -20.30
N GLY A 110 -15.51 7.51 -20.82
CA GLY A 110 -14.19 7.04 -20.36
C GLY A 110 -13.84 7.44 -18.92
N HIS A 111 -14.63 6.97 -17.96
CA HIS A 111 -14.45 7.13 -16.52
C HIS A 111 -13.55 6.01 -16.02
N ILE A 112 -12.56 6.39 -15.23
CA ILE A 112 -11.72 5.44 -14.51
C ILE A 112 -12.52 4.97 -13.29
N VAL A 113 -12.88 3.69 -13.27
CA VAL A 113 -13.56 3.06 -12.13
C VAL A 113 -12.49 2.61 -11.14
N LEU A 114 -12.52 3.19 -9.94
CA LEU A 114 -11.76 2.71 -8.79
C LEU A 114 -12.55 1.58 -8.14
N ASP A 115 -11.88 0.50 -7.78
CA ASP A 115 -12.45 -0.52 -6.90
C ASP A 115 -12.08 -0.27 -5.43
N GLU A 116 -12.55 -1.14 -4.53
CA GLU A 116 -12.63 -0.82 -3.10
C GLU A 116 -11.28 -0.50 -2.43
N ASP A 117 -10.18 -1.14 -2.82
CA ASP A 117 -8.86 -0.79 -2.28
C ASP A 117 -8.21 0.37 -3.02
N GLN A 118 -8.45 0.55 -4.33
CA GLN A 118 -7.91 1.65 -5.12
C GLN A 118 -8.44 3.01 -4.66
N GLU A 119 -9.69 3.08 -4.18
CA GLU A 119 -10.24 4.28 -3.53
C GLU A 119 -9.37 4.81 -2.39
N ARG A 120 -8.50 3.96 -1.80
CA ARG A 120 -7.61 4.35 -0.69
C ARG A 120 -6.15 4.50 -1.10
N THR A 121 -5.75 3.97 -2.25
CA THR A 121 -4.33 3.83 -2.63
C THR A 121 -3.97 4.58 -3.91
N VAL A 122 -4.90 5.33 -4.50
CA VAL A 122 -4.64 6.12 -5.71
C VAL A 122 -5.44 7.42 -5.68
N LEU A 123 -4.79 8.51 -6.06
CA LEU A 123 -5.46 9.74 -6.47
C LEU A 123 -5.52 9.77 -8.01
N VAL A 124 -6.72 9.92 -8.56
CA VAL A 124 -6.95 10.12 -10.00
C VAL A 124 -7.65 11.46 -10.20
N VAL A 125 -7.03 12.35 -10.97
CA VAL A 125 -7.57 13.68 -11.28
C VAL A 125 -7.68 13.86 -12.79
N SER A 126 -8.88 14.17 -13.29
CA SER A 126 -9.05 14.59 -14.67
C SER A 126 -8.70 16.07 -14.77
N LEU A 127 -7.71 16.38 -15.62
CA LEU A 127 -7.26 17.74 -15.87
C LEU A 127 -8.01 18.42 -17.03
N GLY A 128 -8.86 17.67 -17.74
CA GLY A 128 -9.58 18.17 -18.90
C GLY A 128 -8.68 18.36 -20.12
N VAL A 129 -9.00 19.34 -20.96
CA VAL A 129 -8.28 19.60 -22.21
C VAL A 129 -7.06 20.49 -21.94
N ILE A 130 -5.89 20.01 -22.32
CA ILE A 130 -4.60 20.69 -22.26
C ILE A 130 -4.27 21.20 -23.68
N PRO A 131 -4.08 22.52 -23.88
CA PRO A 131 -3.71 23.09 -25.18
C PRO A 131 -2.36 22.57 -25.71
N PRO A 132 -2.12 22.65 -27.03
CA PRO A 132 -0.82 22.31 -27.62
C PRO A 132 0.28 23.23 -27.09
N LEU A 133 1.47 22.66 -26.85
CA LEU A 133 2.66 23.37 -26.34
C LEU A 133 2.45 24.07 -24.98
N GLU A 134 1.43 23.66 -24.23
CA GLU A 134 1.13 24.22 -22.91
C GLU A 134 1.93 23.53 -21.81
N THR A 135 2.35 24.31 -20.82
CA THR A 135 2.98 23.80 -19.60
C THR A 135 1.93 23.53 -18.51
N ILE A 136 2.06 22.40 -17.83
CA ILE A 136 1.17 21.97 -16.75
C ILE A 136 2.00 21.87 -15.48
N ASN A 137 1.63 22.63 -14.45
CA ASN A 137 2.28 22.56 -13.14
C ASN A 137 1.34 21.89 -12.15
N ILE A 138 1.75 20.75 -11.60
CA ILE A 138 0.97 19.97 -10.63
C ILE A 138 1.69 20.02 -9.29
N LEU A 139 1.00 20.55 -8.28
CA LEU A 139 1.42 20.50 -6.89
C LEU A 139 0.61 19.43 -6.16
N VAL A 140 1.30 18.45 -5.58
CA VAL A 140 0.67 17.41 -4.76
C VAL A 140 1.35 17.34 -3.39
N SER A 141 0.57 17.52 -2.34
CA SER A 141 1.01 17.43 -0.95
C SER A 141 0.43 16.18 -0.30
N THR A 142 1.29 15.40 0.34
CA THR A 142 0.97 14.14 1.00
C THR A 142 1.50 14.11 2.42
N SER A 143 0.82 13.37 3.28
CA SER A 143 1.27 13.05 4.64
C SER A 143 1.24 11.54 4.84
N SER A 144 2.27 10.96 5.46
CA SER A 144 2.33 9.52 5.68
C SER A 144 2.98 9.14 7.01
N GLU A 145 2.64 7.95 7.50
CA GLU A 145 3.33 7.28 8.62
C GLU A 145 4.55 6.51 8.08
N LEU A 146 5.73 6.70 8.68
CA LEU A 146 6.95 6.05 8.27
C LEU A 146 7.13 4.70 8.96
N SER A 147 7.52 3.70 8.17
CA SER A 147 7.85 2.37 8.70
C SER A 147 9.22 2.35 9.38
N THR A 148 9.31 1.58 10.47
CA THR A 148 10.57 1.34 11.19
C THR A 148 11.16 -0.01 10.75
N LEU A 149 12.46 -0.02 10.45
CA LEU A 149 13.24 -1.20 10.10
C LEU A 149 13.53 -2.07 11.35
N PRO A 150 13.93 -3.34 11.20
CA PRO A 150 14.23 -4.21 12.34
C PRO A 150 15.36 -3.73 13.26
N ASN A 151 16.28 -2.91 12.74
CA ASN A 151 17.33 -2.24 13.53
C ASN A 151 16.86 -0.92 14.15
N GLY A 152 15.59 -0.57 14.00
CA GLY A 152 15.00 0.67 14.49
C GLY A 152 15.30 1.92 13.64
N GLY A 153 15.98 1.76 12.50
CA GLY A 153 16.11 2.82 11.50
C GLY A 153 14.78 3.13 10.80
N ILE A 154 14.67 4.29 10.19
CA ILE A 154 13.45 4.77 9.52
C ILE A 154 13.75 4.93 8.04
N ARG A 155 12.87 4.39 7.19
CA ARG A 155 13.00 4.47 5.74
C ARG A 155 12.07 5.53 5.17
N VAL A 156 12.64 6.43 4.36
CA VAL A 156 11.92 7.42 3.56
C VAL A 156 12.21 7.15 2.09
N SER A 157 11.19 7.20 1.23
CA SER A 157 11.37 7.00 -0.21
C SER A 157 10.50 7.97 -0.99
N SER A 158 11.04 8.53 -2.08
CA SER A 158 10.25 9.36 -3.00
C SER A 158 9.30 8.49 -3.83
N PRO A 159 8.04 8.90 -4.05
CA PRO A 159 7.13 8.17 -4.92
C PRO A 159 7.67 8.09 -6.36
N PRO A 160 7.62 6.92 -7.03
CA PRO A 160 8.12 6.78 -8.40
C PRO A 160 7.53 7.77 -9.41
N VAL A 161 6.28 8.21 -9.19
CA VAL A 161 5.62 9.23 -10.01
C VAL A 161 6.30 10.61 -9.94
N CYS A 162 6.98 10.91 -8.83
CA CYS A 162 7.77 12.13 -8.64
C CYS A 162 9.24 11.94 -9.04
N SER A 163 9.66 10.72 -9.34
CA SER A 163 11.05 10.42 -9.69
C SER A 163 11.10 9.33 -10.76
N PRO A 164 10.42 9.52 -11.91
CA PRO A 164 10.28 8.49 -12.93
C PRO A 164 11.62 8.10 -13.54
N ARG A 165 11.75 6.85 -13.94
CA ARG A 165 12.96 6.38 -14.62
C ARG A 165 13.02 6.92 -16.04
N VAL A 166 14.21 7.29 -16.52
CA VAL A 166 14.34 7.74 -17.92
C VAL A 166 14.73 6.56 -18.82
N GLN A 167 14.00 6.41 -19.94
CA GLN A 167 14.29 5.35 -20.91
C GLN A 167 15.52 5.71 -21.76
N ARG A 168 16.69 5.17 -21.40
CA ARG A 168 17.91 5.33 -22.23
C ARG A 168 17.86 4.38 -23.43
N SER A 169 18.07 4.92 -24.64
CA SER A 169 18.21 4.09 -25.84
C SER A 169 19.52 3.29 -25.79
N VAL A 170 19.49 2.02 -26.21
CA VAL A 170 20.55 0.99 -26.09
C VAL A 170 21.89 1.34 -26.79
N LYS A 171 22.07 2.55 -27.33
CA LYS A 171 23.30 2.93 -28.04
C LYS A 171 24.45 3.42 -27.14
N GLU A 172 24.22 3.76 -25.87
CA GLU A 172 25.27 4.31 -24.98
C GLU A 172 25.85 3.31 -23.97
N GLU A 173 25.21 2.16 -23.73
CA GLU A 173 25.71 1.15 -22.76
C GLU A 173 26.97 0.40 -23.22
N GLN A 174 27.45 0.61 -24.45
CA GLN A 174 28.68 -0.04 -24.95
C GLN A 174 29.97 0.76 -24.71
N ALA A 175 29.92 1.97 -24.12
CA ALA A 175 31.12 2.78 -23.95
C ALA A 175 31.88 2.53 -22.63
N PHE A 176 31.24 2.00 -21.57
CA PHE A 176 31.92 1.79 -20.28
C PHE A 176 31.36 0.61 -19.48
N SER A 177 31.91 -0.60 -19.68
CA SER A 177 32.28 -1.54 -18.60
C SER A 177 32.75 -2.91 -19.15
N PRO A 178 33.76 -3.57 -18.54
CA PRO A 178 34.09 -4.95 -18.84
C PRO A 178 33.17 -5.92 -18.07
N SER A 179 32.72 -6.93 -18.81
CA SER A 179 31.96 -8.14 -18.47
C SER A 179 31.89 -8.60 -17.00
N THR A 180 30.67 -8.70 -16.47
CA THR A 180 30.05 -9.94 -15.93
C THR A 180 28.59 -9.68 -15.53
N ALA A 181 27.69 -9.66 -16.51
CA ALA A 181 26.24 -9.66 -16.28
C ALA A 181 25.61 -10.90 -16.92
N ARG A 182 25.03 -11.76 -16.07
CA ARG A 182 24.16 -12.87 -16.50
C ARG A 182 22.95 -12.27 -17.22
N ARG A 183 22.78 -12.65 -18.49
CA ARG A 183 21.57 -12.41 -19.29
C ARG A 183 20.31 -12.69 -18.47
N ARG A 184 19.49 -11.66 -18.24
CA ARG A 184 18.05 -11.81 -18.08
C ARG A 184 17.45 -11.54 -19.45
N ASP A 185 17.00 -12.59 -20.13
CA ASP A 185 16.26 -12.44 -21.38
C ASP A 185 14.84 -11.94 -21.05
N GLN A 186 14.57 -10.68 -21.44
CA GLN A 186 13.23 -10.10 -21.54
C GLN A 186 12.53 -10.75 -22.74
N HIS A 187 11.50 -11.55 -22.49
CA HIS A 187 10.60 -12.02 -23.53
C HIS A 187 9.20 -11.45 -23.34
N HIS A 188 8.80 -10.67 -24.35
CA HIS A 188 7.51 -10.03 -24.52
C HIS A 188 6.35 -11.05 -24.42
N CYS A 189 5.28 -10.63 -23.76
CA CYS A 189 3.98 -11.29 -23.79
C CYS A 189 3.41 -11.26 -25.22
N ALA A 190 3.44 -12.38 -25.93
CA ALA A 190 2.59 -12.57 -27.10
C ALA A 190 1.20 -13.00 -26.61
N VAL A 191 0.26 -12.06 -26.62
CA VAL A 191 -1.17 -12.35 -26.47
C VAL A 191 -1.61 -13.05 -27.77
N GLY A 192 -2.19 -14.24 -27.62
CA GLY A 192 -2.75 -14.99 -28.75
C GLY A 192 -3.83 -14.19 -29.47
N THR A 193 -3.77 -14.21 -30.79
CA THR A 193 -4.71 -13.59 -31.72
C THR A 193 -6.12 -14.15 -31.51
N HIS A 194 -6.94 -13.41 -30.79
CA HIS A 194 -8.39 -13.43 -30.96
C HIS A 194 -8.88 -11.99 -30.86
N GLU A 195 -9.52 -11.53 -31.94
CA GLU A 195 -10.10 -10.20 -32.10
C GLU A 195 -10.95 -9.82 -30.88
N GLN A 196 -10.42 -8.92 -30.04
CA GLN A 196 -11.18 -8.19 -29.04
C GLN A 196 -11.25 -6.73 -29.46
N THR A 197 -12.33 -6.40 -30.13
CA THR A 197 -12.82 -5.04 -30.33
C THR A 197 -13.24 -4.45 -28.98
N ALA A 198 -12.67 -3.29 -28.65
CA ALA A 198 -13.06 -2.35 -27.58
C ALA A 198 -13.22 -2.94 -26.16
N SER A 199 -12.14 -2.97 -25.37
CA SER A 199 -12.23 -3.07 -23.91
C SER A 199 -11.35 -2.03 -23.23
N GLY A 200 -11.90 -1.32 -22.24
CA GLY A 200 -11.27 -0.17 -21.58
C GLY A 200 -10.01 -0.54 -20.79
N VAL A 201 -9.09 0.41 -20.66
CA VAL A 201 -7.85 0.25 -19.90
C VAL A 201 -8.15 0.07 -18.41
N CYS A 202 -7.66 -1.02 -17.82
CA CYS A 202 -7.82 -1.31 -16.40
C CYS A 202 -6.79 -0.53 -15.57
N LEU A 203 -7.23 0.32 -14.63
CA LEU A 203 -6.32 1.10 -13.77
C LEU A 203 -5.32 0.23 -13.02
N ALA A 204 -5.72 -0.97 -12.60
CA ALA A 204 -4.81 -1.90 -11.93
C ALA A 204 -3.59 -2.25 -12.79
N ALA A 205 -3.74 -2.36 -14.12
CA ALA A 205 -2.63 -2.61 -15.03
C ALA A 205 -1.69 -1.39 -15.12
N LEU A 206 -2.24 -0.17 -15.17
CA LEU A 206 -1.45 1.06 -15.21
C LEU A 206 -0.60 1.27 -13.95
N LEU A 207 -1.12 0.84 -12.79
CA LEU A 207 -0.41 0.91 -11.50
C LEU A 207 0.71 -0.14 -11.39
N GLU A 208 0.58 -1.27 -12.08
CA GLU A 208 1.62 -2.32 -12.11
C GLU A 208 2.75 -2.00 -13.08
N GLU A 209 2.49 -1.19 -14.09
CA GLU A 209 3.49 -0.71 -15.04
C GLU A 209 4.47 0.29 -14.39
N GLU A 210 5.74 0.15 -14.75
CA GLU A 210 6.80 1.04 -14.29
C GLU A 210 6.55 2.51 -14.69
N THR A 211 7.01 3.44 -13.83
CA THR A 211 6.90 4.88 -14.10
C THR A 211 8.10 5.29 -14.92
N ILE A 212 7.90 5.55 -16.21
CA ILE A 212 8.94 5.88 -17.17
C ILE A 212 8.69 7.27 -17.74
N ASN A 213 9.74 8.08 -17.84
CA ASN A 213 9.77 9.35 -18.55
C ASN A 213 10.58 9.21 -19.85
N SER A 214 10.13 9.88 -20.90
CA SER A 214 10.75 9.81 -22.23
C SER A 214 11.97 10.72 -22.39
N ILE A 215 12.14 11.70 -21.50
CA ILE A 215 13.21 12.71 -21.56
C ILE A 215 13.92 12.84 -20.21
N ASP A 216 15.16 13.32 -20.24
CA ASP A 216 15.82 13.86 -19.06
C ASP A 216 15.06 15.07 -18.53
N TYR A 217 15.02 15.22 -17.20
CA TYR A 217 14.26 16.27 -16.53
C TYR A 217 15.08 16.87 -15.38
N GLU A 218 14.74 18.10 -14.98
CA GLU A 218 15.34 18.72 -13.80
C GLU A 218 14.76 18.09 -12.53
N PHE A 219 15.62 17.64 -11.62
CA PHE A 219 15.19 17.02 -10.37
C PHE A 219 15.86 17.69 -9.18
N ASN A 220 15.04 18.22 -8.28
CA ASN A 220 15.50 18.81 -7.03
C ASN A 220 14.87 18.05 -5.86
N PHE A 221 15.69 17.71 -4.87
CA PHE A 221 15.27 16.98 -3.69
C PHE A 221 15.75 17.69 -2.43
N HIS A 222 14.81 17.97 -1.54
CA HIS A 222 15.04 18.59 -0.26
C HIS A 222 14.25 17.84 0.83
N LEU A 223 14.97 17.34 1.83
CA LEU A 223 14.39 16.64 2.97
C LEU A 223 14.88 17.28 4.27
N GLU A 224 13.98 17.86 5.04
CA GLU A 224 14.25 18.29 6.41
C GLU A 224 13.89 17.16 7.38
N ILE A 225 14.81 16.80 8.28
CA ILE A 225 14.61 15.79 9.32
C ILE A 225 14.58 16.51 10.67
N ARG A 226 13.49 16.34 11.41
CA ARG A 226 13.29 16.83 12.78
C ARG A 226 12.95 15.67 13.71
N GLY A 227 13.94 15.18 14.43
CA GLY A 227 13.81 14.06 15.36
C GLY A 227 13.56 14.52 16.81
N PRO A 228 12.70 13.84 17.58
CA PRO A 228 12.68 13.94 19.05
C PRO A 228 13.89 13.23 19.71
N TYR A 229 14.83 12.74 18.91
CA TYR A 229 16.02 11.98 19.29
C TYR A 229 17.25 12.55 18.59
N LEU A 230 18.43 12.25 19.13
CA LEU A 230 19.68 12.50 18.43
C LEU A 230 19.81 11.54 17.25
N LEU A 231 20.27 12.05 16.11
CA LEU A 231 20.57 11.23 14.94
C LEU A 231 21.94 10.58 15.10
N ALA A 232 22.00 9.25 15.00
CA ALA A 232 23.25 8.51 14.86
C ALA A 232 23.84 8.66 13.45
N GLY A 233 22.98 8.81 12.46
CA GLY A 233 23.40 8.98 11.08
C GLY A 233 22.23 9.06 10.11
N VAL A 234 22.53 9.50 8.90
CA VAL A 234 21.63 9.48 7.76
C VAL A 234 22.43 8.97 6.57
N GLU A 235 21.87 8.02 5.84
CA GLU A 235 22.48 7.49 4.63
C GLU A 235 21.44 7.36 3.52
N SER A 236 21.93 7.12 2.30
CA SER A 236 21.10 6.84 1.14
C SER A 236 21.69 5.65 0.40
N PRO A 237 20.95 4.52 0.31
CA PRO A 237 21.38 3.38 -0.50
C PRO A 237 21.24 3.64 -2.01
N SER A 238 20.54 4.72 -2.39
CA SER A 238 20.16 5.02 -3.78
C SER A 238 21.09 6.03 -4.45
N HIS A 239 21.45 7.11 -3.76
CA HIS A 239 22.16 8.26 -4.31
C HIS A 239 23.12 8.87 -3.31
N ALA A 240 24.20 9.49 -3.76
CA ALA A 240 25.07 10.29 -2.88
C ALA A 240 24.30 11.49 -2.33
N ILE A 241 24.43 11.74 -1.02
CA ILE A 241 23.70 12.80 -0.31
C ILE A 241 24.66 13.74 0.44
N ARG A 242 24.18 14.97 0.66
CA ARG A 242 24.74 15.92 1.63
C ARG A 242 23.76 16.03 2.79
N ALA A 243 24.28 15.94 4.00
CA ALA A 243 23.53 16.09 5.23
C ALA A 243 24.11 17.28 5.99
N ASP A 244 23.40 18.41 5.94
CA ASP A 244 23.83 19.66 6.53
C ASP A 244 22.99 19.96 7.78
N ALA A 245 23.63 20.43 8.84
CA ALA A 245 22.94 20.97 10.01
C ALA A 245 23.05 22.49 10.01
N ASP A 246 22.13 23.17 10.70
CA ASP A 246 22.30 24.59 10.99
C ASP A 246 23.65 24.80 11.71
N PRO A 247 24.52 25.71 11.25
CA PRO A 247 25.81 25.98 11.90
C PRO A 247 25.71 26.34 13.39
N SER A 248 24.55 26.81 13.83
CA SER A 248 24.23 27.15 15.22
C SER A 248 23.59 26.00 16.02
N ALA A 249 23.29 24.87 15.38
CA ALA A 249 22.67 23.71 16.03
C ALA A 249 23.59 23.14 17.11
N ARG A 250 23.03 22.93 18.30
CA ARG A 250 23.74 22.32 19.45
C ARG A 250 23.59 20.80 19.49
N SER A 251 22.74 20.23 18.64
CA SER A 251 22.42 18.82 18.55
C SER A 251 22.06 18.42 17.12
N ALA A 252 22.36 17.19 16.75
CA ALA A 252 21.96 16.59 15.48
C ALA A 252 20.49 16.11 15.53
N THR A 253 19.58 17.02 15.89
CA THR A 253 18.12 16.77 15.93
C THR A 253 17.43 17.31 14.68
N ASN A 254 18.02 18.34 14.06
CA ASN A 254 17.55 18.97 12.83
C ASN A 254 18.63 18.89 11.77
N ILE A 255 18.37 18.19 10.67
CA ILE A 255 19.29 18.02 9.55
C ILE A 255 18.54 18.24 8.25
N VAL A 256 19.18 18.89 7.29
CA VAL A 256 18.70 19.03 5.92
C VAL A 256 19.49 18.09 5.03
N VAL A 257 18.79 17.29 4.23
CA VAL A 257 19.35 16.35 3.29
C VAL A 257 19.05 16.79 1.87
N THR A 258 20.09 16.82 1.04
CA THR A 258 20.01 17.10 -0.40
C THR A 258 20.87 16.10 -1.18
N LEU A 259 20.69 16.02 -2.50
CA LEU A 259 21.56 15.20 -3.34
C LEU A 259 22.94 15.85 -3.48
N ALA A 260 24.00 15.03 -3.37
CA ALA A 260 25.37 15.50 -3.54
C ALA A 260 25.76 15.67 -5.02
N ASP A 261 25.20 14.80 -5.86
CA ASP A 261 25.44 14.67 -7.29
C ASP A 261 24.14 14.87 -8.08
N LYS A 262 24.26 15.01 -9.41
CA LYS A 262 23.10 15.06 -10.30
C LYS A 262 22.33 13.73 -10.22
N TYR A 263 20.99 13.83 -10.18
CA TYR A 263 20.11 12.68 -10.18
C TYR A 263 20.28 11.82 -11.45
N THR A 264 20.29 10.50 -11.27
CA THR A 264 20.68 9.53 -12.31
C THR A 264 19.52 8.89 -13.05
N TYR A 265 18.28 9.11 -12.57
CA TYR A 265 17.03 8.63 -13.16
C TYR A 265 16.87 7.11 -13.24
N ASP A 266 17.62 6.35 -12.45
CA ASP A 266 17.63 4.89 -12.44
C ASP A 266 16.72 4.31 -11.36
N CYS A 267 16.58 4.99 -10.23
CA CYS A 267 15.72 4.57 -9.12
C CYS A 267 15.22 5.77 -8.29
N PRO A 268 14.10 5.63 -7.56
CA PRO A 268 13.66 6.67 -6.62
C PRO A 268 14.69 6.96 -5.53
N VAL A 269 14.64 8.17 -4.96
CA VAL A 269 15.49 8.54 -3.81
C VAL A 269 15.00 7.79 -2.57
N GLU A 270 15.90 7.04 -1.93
CA GLU A 270 15.69 6.38 -0.65
C GLU A 270 16.67 6.96 0.38
N ILE A 271 16.14 7.38 1.54
CA ILE A 271 16.91 7.88 2.68
C ILE A 271 16.64 6.98 3.89
N LEU A 272 17.71 6.59 4.58
CA LEU A 272 17.67 5.83 5.82
C LEU A 272 18.12 6.74 6.96
N ILE A 273 17.27 6.88 7.98
CA ILE A 273 17.48 7.73 9.14
C ILE A 273 17.71 6.82 10.34
N TYR A 274 18.81 7.03 11.07
CA TYR A 274 19.17 6.22 12.24
C TYR A 274 19.07 7.05 13.51
N PRO A 275 18.06 6.79 14.38
CA PRO A 275 18.06 7.30 15.74
C PRO A 275 19.24 6.74 16.56
N SER A 276 19.76 7.51 17.51
CA SER A 276 20.83 7.06 18.43
C SER A 276 20.39 5.95 19.38
N GLU A 277 19.15 6.00 19.82
CA GLU A 277 18.57 5.05 20.78
C GLU A 277 17.25 4.48 20.22
N PRO A 278 17.30 3.77 19.08
CA PRO A 278 16.11 3.49 18.28
C PRO A 278 15.12 2.52 18.95
N HIS A 279 15.56 1.83 20.02
CA HIS A 279 14.75 0.90 20.78
C HIS A 279 14.17 1.47 22.07
N LEU A 280 14.49 2.73 22.41
CA LEU A 280 13.84 3.44 23.49
C LEU A 280 12.52 4.08 23.02
N PRO A 281 11.52 4.23 23.91
CA PRO A 281 10.32 4.97 23.58
C PRO A 281 10.63 6.41 23.22
N HIS A 282 10.12 6.87 22.07
CA HIS A 282 10.20 8.27 21.68
C HIS A 282 8.85 8.95 21.93
N VAL A 283 8.91 10.14 22.52
CA VAL A 283 7.75 10.98 22.80
C VAL A 283 7.91 12.27 22.02
N LEU A 284 6.94 12.58 21.15
CA LEU A 284 6.82 13.87 20.49
C LEU A 284 5.54 14.53 21.00
N ILE A 285 5.65 15.79 21.40
CA ILE A 285 4.52 16.61 21.81
C ILE A 285 4.51 17.83 20.89
N GLU A 286 3.40 18.04 20.20
CA GLU A 286 3.15 19.25 19.43
C GLU A 286 2.01 19.98 20.13
N ASP A 287 2.27 21.23 20.50
CA ASP A 287 1.26 22.08 21.12
C ASP A 287 0.24 22.54 20.08
N GLY A 288 -1.00 22.75 20.52
CA GLY A 288 -2.00 23.42 19.68
C GLY A 288 -1.65 24.89 19.46
N ASP A 289 -2.26 25.51 18.45
CA ASP A 289 -2.12 26.95 18.18
C ASP A 289 -2.85 27.86 19.20
N MET A 290 -3.57 27.26 20.17
CA MET A 290 -4.31 27.93 21.25
C MET A 290 -3.97 27.33 22.60
N THR A 291 -3.96 28.15 23.66
CA THR A 291 -3.92 27.64 25.04
C THR A 291 -5.27 27.00 25.42
N PRO A 292 -5.33 26.20 26.50
CA PRO A 292 -6.60 25.65 26.99
C PRO A 292 -7.65 26.73 27.28
N GLU A 293 -7.24 27.88 27.81
CA GLU A 293 -8.14 29.00 28.10
C GLU A 293 -8.67 29.67 26.83
N GLU A 294 -7.80 29.89 25.84
CA GLU A 294 -8.19 30.44 24.52
C GLU A 294 -9.13 29.51 23.78
N TYR A 295 -8.88 28.19 23.85
CA TYR A 295 -9.75 27.19 23.24
C TYR A 295 -11.12 27.14 23.91
N ASP A 296 -11.19 27.28 25.24
CA ASP A 296 -12.45 27.38 25.98
C ASP A 296 -13.27 28.61 25.56
N GLU A 297 -12.62 29.76 25.36
CA GLU A 297 -13.27 30.97 24.84
C GLU A 297 -13.73 30.80 23.39
N HIS A 298 -12.87 30.20 22.54
CA HIS A 298 -13.21 29.86 21.17
C HIS A 298 -14.47 28.99 21.09
N LEU A 299 -14.55 27.93 21.91
CA LEU A 299 -15.71 27.05 22.00
C LEU A 299 -16.97 27.80 22.43
N LYS A 300 -16.88 28.63 23.49
CA LYS A 300 -18.01 29.44 23.99
C LYS A 300 -18.54 30.42 22.94
N GLY A 301 -17.69 30.89 22.03
CA GLY A 301 -18.09 31.75 20.91
C GLY A 301 -18.87 31.04 19.81
N ARG A 302 -18.90 29.70 19.76
CA ARG A 302 -19.49 28.97 18.62
C ARG A 302 -20.96 28.63 18.81
N SER A 303 -21.74 28.82 17.74
CA SER A 303 -23.20 28.72 17.78
C SER A 303 -23.75 27.32 18.12
N ASP A 304 -23.13 26.25 17.63
CA ASP A 304 -23.46 24.86 17.94
C ASP A 304 -23.12 24.48 19.39
N TYR A 305 -22.01 25.00 19.93
CA TYR A 305 -21.65 24.85 21.34
C TYR A 305 -22.68 25.56 22.23
N ILE A 306 -22.98 26.84 21.95
CA ILE A 306 -23.98 27.63 22.69
C ILE A 306 -25.36 26.95 22.67
N LYS A 307 -25.79 26.42 21.52
CA LYS A 307 -27.08 25.72 21.41
C LYS A 307 -27.10 24.43 22.23
N ALA A 308 -26.00 23.68 22.24
CA ALA A 308 -25.91 22.43 22.97
C ALA A 308 -25.85 22.66 24.49
N THR A 309 -25.08 23.65 24.96
CA THR A 309 -24.94 23.97 26.39
C THR A 309 -26.17 24.67 26.97
N LYS A 310 -26.95 25.40 26.16
CA LYS A 310 -28.28 25.90 26.57
C LYS A 310 -29.27 24.79 26.89
N LYS A 311 -29.15 23.64 26.23
CA LYS A 311 -30.04 22.49 26.44
C LYS A 311 -29.59 21.65 27.63
N ASP A 312 -28.28 21.54 27.84
CA ASP A 312 -27.66 20.76 28.90
C ASP A 312 -26.23 21.28 29.13
N SER A 313 -25.99 21.89 30.30
CA SER A 313 -24.71 22.51 30.66
C SER A 313 -23.82 21.59 31.50
N SER A 314 -24.06 20.28 31.49
CA SER A 314 -23.23 19.30 32.22
C SER A 314 -21.83 19.17 31.62
N ASN A 315 -20.85 18.82 32.47
CA ASN A 315 -19.47 18.57 32.03
C ASN A 315 -19.38 17.40 31.05
N GLU A 316 -20.20 16.35 31.23
CA GLU A 316 -20.28 15.21 30.30
C GLU A 316 -20.70 15.69 28.90
N LYS A 317 -21.66 16.61 28.82
CA LYS A 317 -22.11 17.16 27.56
C LYS A 317 -21.04 17.98 26.85
N THR A 318 -20.28 18.77 27.60
CA THR A 318 -19.14 19.53 27.10
C THR A 318 -18.07 18.61 26.51
N VAL A 319 -17.69 17.55 27.24
CA VAL A 319 -16.73 16.54 26.77
C VAL A 319 -17.21 15.86 25.49
N ASP A 320 -18.50 15.51 25.41
CA ASP A 320 -19.09 14.93 24.21
C ASP A 320 -19.04 15.87 22.99
N ILE A 321 -19.24 17.17 23.19
CA ILE A 321 -19.14 18.16 22.11
C ILE A 321 -17.70 18.27 21.62
N ILE A 322 -16.74 18.41 22.55
CA ILE A 322 -15.31 18.47 22.22
C ILE A 322 -14.89 17.21 21.46
N ARG A 323 -15.26 16.03 21.96
CA ARG A 323 -14.97 14.74 21.28
C ARG A 323 -15.53 14.68 19.87
N LYS A 324 -16.78 15.12 19.67
CA LYS A 324 -17.41 15.15 18.34
C LYS A 324 -16.75 16.15 17.39
N ARG A 325 -16.04 17.14 17.93
CA ARG A 325 -15.39 18.22 17.17
C ARG A 325 -13.90 18.07 16.98
N LEU A 326 -13.27 17.09 17.64
CA LEU A 326 -11.82 16.90 17.61
C LEU A 326 -11.26 16.92 16.17
N HIS A 327 -11.96 16.34 15.20
CA HIS A 327 -11.56 16.34 13.79
C HIS A 327 -11.53 17.73 13.11
N LYS A 328 -12.23 18.73 13.64
CA LYS A 328 -12.26 20.12 13.15
C LYS A 328 -11.29 21.01 13.92
N ASP A 329 -11.16 20.74 15.21
CA ASP A 329 -10.42 21.58 16.14
C ASP A 329 -9.04 20.98 16.46
N ILE A 330 -8.57 19.98 15.69
CA ILE A 330 -7.34 19.24 16.00
C ILE A 330 -6.11 20.14 16.08
N LEU A 331 -6.08 21.21 15.26
CA LEU A 331 -4.98 22.18 15.24
C LEU A 331 -4.89 23.02 16.54
N HIS A 332 -6.00 23.15 17.26
CA HIS A 332 -6.09 23.89 18.52
C HIS A 332 -5.74 23.03 19.73
N ASN A 333 -5.64 21.71 19.57
CA ASN A 333 -5.45 20.78 20.68
C ASN A 333 -4.00 20.25 20.67
N PRO A 334 -3.35 20.14 21.84
CA PRO A 334 -2.05 19.50 21.92
C PRO A 334 -2.16 18.01 21.55
N VAL A 335 -1.17 17.51 20.81
CA VAL A 335 -1.11 16.13 20.34
C VAL A 335 0.17 15.47 20.83
N VAL A 336 0.05 14.23 21.31
CA VAL A 336 1.19 13.42 21.74
C VAL A 336 1.33 12.20 20.83
N MET A 337 2.51 12.01 20.28
CA MET A 337 2.91 10.78 19.58
C MET A 337 3.85 9.99 20.47
N LEU A 338 3.52 8.71 20.68
CA LEU A 338 4.37 7.74 21.36
C LEU A 338 4.78 6.67 20.36
N ASN A 339 6.09 6.56 20.11
CA ASN A 339 6.63 5.50 19.24
C ASN A 339 7.46 4.50 20.04
N PHE A 340 7.22 3.21 19.79
CA PHE A 340 7.90 2.09 20.46
C PHE A 340 8.43 1.11 19.43
N CYS A 341 9.75 0.92 19.38
CA CYS A 341 10.40 -0.09 18.54
C CYS A 341 11.30 -1.00 19.38
N PRO A 342 10.76 -1.85 20.27
CA PRO A 342 11.59 -2.65 21.17
C PRO A 342 12.43 -3.70 20.41
N ASP A 343 13.66 -3.95 20.86
CA ASP A 343 14.47 -5.06 20.36
C ASP A 343 14.07 -6.39 21.03
N LEU A 344 13.18 -7.12 20.35
CA LEU A 344 12.66 -8.39 20.84
C LEU A 344 13.62 -9.58 20.66
N ARG A 345 14.79 -9.41 20.00
CA ARG A 345 15.78 -10.49 19.79
C ARG A 345 16.45 -10.91 21.09
N SER A 346 16.59 -9.97 22.02
CA SER A 346 17.19 -10.21 23.35
C SER A 346 16.26 -10.96 24.31
N THR A 347 14.94 -10.88 24.11
CA THR A 347 13.90 -11.46 24.99
C THR A 347 13.51 -12.89 24.62
N THR A 348 14.31 -13.57 23.80
CA THR A 348 13.89 -14.76 23.03
C THR A 348 13.65 -16.04 23.82
N SER A 349 13.87 -16.12 25.13
CA SER A 349 13.61 -17.37 25.87
C SER A 349 12.11 -17.68 25.99
N ASP A 350 11.28 -16.66 26.26
CA ASP A 350 9.84 -16.86 26.53
C ASP A 350 8.93 -16.58 25.32
N LEU A 351 9.32 -15.70 24.38
CA LEU A 351 8.55 -15.41 23.16
C LEU A 351 8.60 -16.53 22.11
N ARG A 352 9.50 -17.52 22.27
CA ARG A 352 9.48 -18.77 21.47
C ARG A 352 8.25 -19.64 21.75
N SER A 353 7.47 -19.30 22.77
CA SER A 353 6.23 -19.99 23.16
C SER A 353 4.95 -19.33 22.64
N ILE A 354 5.02 -18.38 21.69
CA ILE A 354 3.80 -17.79 21.11
C ILE A 354 3.03 -18.90 20.39
N GLN A 355 1.97 -19.37 21.04
CA GLN A 355 1.07 -20.40 20.54
C GLN A 355 0.20 -19.77 19.44
N GLY A 356 0.66 -19.72 18.19
CA GLY A 356 -0.13 -19.14 17.09
C GLY A 356 -1.31 -20.00 16.66
N GLU A 357 -2.28 -19.40 15.97
CA GLU A 357 -3.27 -20.12 15.15
C GLU A 357 -2.85 -20.04 13.67
N PHE A 358 -2.46 -21.17 13.08
CA PHE A 358 -1.95 -21.27 11.71
C PHE A 358 -3.03 -21.79 10.76
N ILE A 359 -3.52 -20.94 9.86
CA ILE A 359 -4.54 -21.32 8.89
C ILE A 359 -3.92 -21.34 7.49
N PHE A 360 -3.90 -22.50 6.85
CA PHE A 360 -3.38 -22.68 5.51
C PHE A 360 -4.53 -22.68 4.49
N LEU A 361 -4.66 -21.58 3.75
CA LEU A 361 -5.64 -21.40 2.69
C LEU A 361 -5.02 -21.76 1.34
N ILE A 362 -5.37 -22.94 0.82
CA ILE A 362 -4.75 -23.56 -0.35
C ILE A 362 -5.68 -23.48 -1.55
N ASP A 363 -5.19 -22.86 -2.63
CA ASP A 363 -5.87 -22.85 -3.91
C ASP A 363 -5.85 -24.24 -4.56
N ARG A 364 -7.04 -24.71 -4.95
CA ARG A 364 -7.32 -25.99 -5.61
C ARG A 364 -8.10 -25.77 -6.92
N SER A 365 -8.04 -24.57 -7.47
CA SER A 365 -8.56 -24.25 -8.79
C SER A 365 -7.84 -25.04 -9.89
N GLY A 366 -8.43 -25.07 -11.10
CA GLY A 366 -7.87 -25.81 -12.22
C GLY A 366 -6.47 -25.36 -12.67
N SER A 367 -6.11 -24.09 -12.48
CA SER A 367 -4.78 -23.55 -12.79
C SER A 367 -3.69 -24.21 -11.95
N MET A 368 -4.00 -24.56 -10.70
CA MET A 368 -3.08 -25.22 -9.78
C MET A 368 -2.73 -26.66 -10.20
N SER A 369 -3.33 -27.21 -11.26
CA SER A 369 -3.11 -28.60 -11.68
C SER A 369 -1.65 -28.89 -12.06
N GLY A 370 -1.31 -30.19 -12.07
CA GLY A 370 0.05 -30.64 -12.41
C GLY A 370 1.10 -30.26 -11.36
N VAL A 371 2.10 -29.48 -11.77
CA VAL A 371 3.30 -29.21 -10.96
C VAL A 371 2.99 -28.32 -9.75
N ASN A 372 2.10 -27.33 -9.90
CA ASN A 372 1.80 -26.35 -8.85
C ASN A 372 1.21 -27.01 -7.59
N ILE A 373 0.16 -27.84 -7.74
CA ILE A 373 -0.46 -28.53 -6.60
C ILE A 373 0.50 -29.55 -5.96
N ASN A 374 1.35 -30.21 -6.75
CA ASN A 374 2.35 -31.14 -6.20
C ASN A 374 3.39 -30.39 -5.35
N ARG A 375 3.88 -29.23 -5.81
CA ARG A 375 4.76 -28.37 -5.01
C ARG A 375 4.12 -27.94 -3.69
N VAL A 376 2.85 -27.57 -3.71
CA VAL A 376 2.10 -27.24 -2.48
C VAL A 376 2.05 -28.43 -1.54
N LYS A 377 1.74 -29.63 -2.03
CA LYS A 377 1.67 -30.83 -1.20
C LYS A 377 3.00 -31.15 -0.53
N ASP A 378 4.09 -31.14 -1.29
CA ASP A 378 5.43 -31.43 -0.77
C ASP A 378 5.86 -30.39 0.27
N ALA A 379 5.49 -29.13 0.08
CA ALA A 379 5.80 -28.08 1.04
C ALA A 379 4.96 -28.18 2.32
N MET A 380 3.66 -28.40 2.17
CA MET A 380 2.72 -28.48 3.28
C MET A 380 3.07 -29.62 4.25
N VAL A 381 3.54 -30.77 3.76
CA VAL A 381 3.98 -31.86 4.64
C VAL A 381 5.15 -31.44 5.53
N VAL A 382 6.12 -30.68 5.00
CA VAL A 382 7.27 -30.20 5.77
C VAL A 382 6.85 -29.11 6.75
N ILE A 383 6.01 -28.17 6.31
CA ILE A 383 5.51 -27.07 7.14
C ILE A 383 4.74 -27.63 8.34
N LEU A 384 3.79 -28.55 8.10
CA LEU A 384 3.00 -29.17 9.17
C LEU A 384 3.90 -29.86 10.20
N LYS A 385 4.89 -30.64 9.75
CA LYS A 385 5.83 -31.32 10.66
C LYS A 385 6.76 -30.39 11.44
N SER A 386 6.85 -29.14 11.02
CA SER A 386 7.72 -28.14 11.65
C SER A 386 6.96 -27.25 12.63
N LEU A 387 5.62 -27.36 12.72
CA LEU A 387 4.80 -26.57 13.65
C LEU A 387 5.16 -26.88 15.11
N PHE A 388 5.00 -25.88 15.98
CA PHE A 388 5.29 -26.00 17.40
C PHE A 388 4.22 -26.80 18.15
N PRO A 389 4.61 -27.61 19.15
CA PRO A 389 3.66 -28.15 20.12
C PRO A 389 2.83 -27.03 20.75
N ALA A 390 1.55 -27.29 21.00
CA ALA A 390 0.57 -26.35 21.57
C ALA A 390 0.13 -25.19 20.66
N CYS A 391 0.51 -25.14 19.37
CA CYS A 391 -0.17 -24.25 18.43
C CYS A 391 -1.54 -24.80 17.99
N LEU A 392 -2.36 -23.93 17.42
CA LEU A 392 -3.60 -24.32 16.75
C LEU A 392 -3.39 -24.27 15.24
N PHE A 393 -4.03 -25.16 14.48
CA PHE A 393 -3.94 -25.09 13.03
C PHE A 393 -5.21 -25.58 12.31
N ASN A 394 -5.37 -25.15 11.06
CA ASN A 394 -6.38 -25.66 10.15
C ASN A 394 -5.92 -25.56 8.70
N ILE A 395 -6.48 -26.40 7.83
CA ILE A 395 -6.23 -26.39 6.39
C ILE A 395 -7.56 -26.15 5.68
N VAL A 396 -7.60 -25.16 4.80
CA VAL A 396 -8.78 -24.79 4.03
C VAL A 396 -8.42 -24.84 2.55
N GLY A 397 -9.00 -25.78 1.81
CA GLY A 397 -8.87 -25.84 0.35
C GLY A 397 -9.98 -25.04 -0.32
N PHE A 398 -9.66 -24.25 -1.34
CA PHE A 398 -10.67 -23.45 -2.05
C PHE A 398 -10.54 -23.50 -3.57
N GLY A 399 -11.66 -23.24 -4.24
CA GLY A 399 -11.81 -23.02 -5.67
C GLY A 399 -13.13 -22.27 -5.90
N SER A 400 -14.05 -22.79 -6.71
CA SER A 400 -15.44 -22.26 -6.79
C SER A 400 -16.21 -22.43 -5.47
N LYS A 401 -15.85 -23.44 -4.68
CA LYS A 401 -16.34 -23.72 -3.32
C LYS A 401 -15.13 -23.85 -2.39
N PHE A 402 -15.33 -23.97 -1.09
CA PHE A 402 -14.24 -24.28 -0.15
C PHE A 402 -14.57 -25.51 0.70
N LYS A 403 -13.52 -26.17 1.21
CA LYS A 403 -13.58 -27.30 2.13
C LYS A 403 -12.54 -27.09 3.23
N THR A 404 -12.94 -27.33 4.46
CA THR A 404 -12.05 -27.25 5.62
C THR A 404 -11.64 -28.65 6.06
N LEU A 405 -10.43 -28.81 6.60
CA LEU A 405 -9.99 -30.05 7.23
C LEU A 405 -10.71 -30.23 8.56
N PHE A 406 -10.74 -29.17 9.38
CA PHE A 406 -11.45 -29.15 10.66
C PHE A 406 -12.55 -28.10 10.65
N ALA A 407 -13.63 -28.35 11.40
CA ALA A 407 -14.70 -27.38 11.60
C ALA A 407 -14.23 -26.13 12.36
N THR A 408 -13.28 -26.31 13.28
CA THR A 408 -12.56 -25.28 14.01
C THR A 408 -11.09 -25.68 14.09
N SER A 409 -10.18 -24.72 14.20
CA SER A 409 -8.74 -25.01 14.34
C SER A 409 -8.50 -25.95 15.52
N GLN A 410 -7.63 -26.94 15.32
CA GLN A 410 -7.32 -27.99 16.30
C GLN A 410 -5.91 -27.80 16.86
N SER A 411 -5.69 -28.28 18.08
CA SER A 411 -4.37 -28.34 18.68
C SER A 411 -3.43 -29.23 17.88
N TYR A 412 -2.17 -28.82 17.79
CA TYR A 412 -1.14 -29.62 17.16
C TYR A 412 -0.74 -30.81 18.05
N ASP A 413 -1.17 -32.00 17.64
CA ASP A 413 -0.85 -33.30 18.25
C ASP A 413 -0.62 -34.38 17.17
N GLU A 414 -0.26 -35.60 17.58
CA GLU A 414 0.11 -36.67 16.66
C GLU A 414 -1.06 -37.15 15.79
N GLU A 415 -2.28 -37.16 16.35
CA GLU A 415 -3.50 -37.59 15.66
C GLU A 415 -3.94 -36.56 14.60
N SER A 416 -4.06 -35.29 15.00
CA SER A 416 -4.41 -34.17 14.10
C SER A 416 -3.37 -33.99 13.00
N LEU A 417 -2.08 -34.17 13.30
CA LEU A 417 -1.00 -34.13 12.31
C LEU A 417 -1.12 -35.27 11.30
N ALA A 418 -1.42 -36.50 11.74
CA ALA A 418 -1.61 -37.65 10.86
C ALA A 418 -2.79 -37.41 9.90
N LEU A 419 -3.92 -36.94 10.42
CA LEU A 419 -5.10 -36.57 9.64
C LEU A 419 -4.78 -35.46 8.62
N ALA A 420 -4.05 -34.43 9.04
CA ALA A 420 -3.65 -33.33 8.16
C ALA A 420 -2.70 -33.79 7.04
N CYS A 421 -1.71 -34.63 7.37
CA CYS A 421 -0.79 -35.19 6.38
C CYS A 421 -1.51 -36.08 5.36
N GLU A 422 -2.46 -36.90 5.80
CA GLU A 422 -3.29 -37.71 4.91
C GLU A 422 -4.17 -36.84 4.01
N HIS A 423 -4.78 -35.80 4.58
CA HIS A 423 -5.58 -34.83 3.82
C HIS A 423 -4.75 -34.15 2.72
N VAL A 424 -3.58 -33.60 3.06
CA VAL A 424 -2.67 -32.94 2.10
C VAL A 424 -2.27 -33.88 0.98
N LYS A 425 -1.94 -35.15 1.28
CA LYS A 425 -1.61 -36.15 0.25
C LYS A 425 -2.76 -36.39 -0.74
N LYS A 426 -4.02 -36.24 -0.30
CA LYS A 426 -5.23 -36.42 -1.12
C LYS A 426 -5.68 -35.14 -1.85
N ILE A 427 -5.12 -33.97 -1.55
CA ILE A 427 -5.47 -32.72 -2.24
C ILE A 427 -5.20 -32.84 -3.75
N ARG A 428 -6.14 -32.32 -4.54
CA ARG A 428 -6.10 -32.22 -6.01
C ARG A 428 -6.64 -30.85 -6.43
N ALA A 429 -6.23 -30.39 -7.61
CA ALA A 429 -6.74 -29.19 -8.28
C ALA A 429 -8.09 -29.49 -8.96
N ASP A 430 -9.12 -29.78 -8.16
CA ASP A 430 -10.42 -30.30 -8.60
C ASP A 430 -11.61 -29.41 -8.17
N MET A 431 -11.34 -28.18 -7.71
CA MET A 431 -12.36 -27.29 -7.16
C MET A 431 -12.87 -26.21 -8.13
N GLY A 432 -12.51 -26.29 -9.41
CA GLY A 432 -13.03 -25.41 -10.46
C GLY A 432 -12.32 -24.07 -10.55
N GLY A 433 -13.08 -22.97 -10.48
CA GLY A 433 -12.56 -21.60 -10.53
C GLY A 433 -11.95 -21.13 -9.21
N THR A 434 -11.83 -19.82 -9.01
CA THR A 434 -11.11 -19.24 -7.85
C THR A 434 -11.98 -18.22 -7.12
N ASN A 435 -12.55 -18.60 -5.97
CA ASN A 435 -13.35 -17.73 -5.10
C ASN A 435 -12.78 -17.70 -3.67
N ILE A 436 -11.88 -16.76 -3.40
CA ILE A 436 -11.25 -16.59 -2.09
C ILE A 436 -12.15 -15.86 -1.06
N LEU A 437 -13.14 -15.08 -1.51
CA LEU A 437 -13.92 -14.24 -0.62
C LEU A 437 -14.74 -15.06 0.38
N ALA A 438 -15.33 -16.17 -0.09
CA ALA A 438 -16.11 -17.09 0.75
C ALA A 438 -15.29 -17.75 1.87
N PRO A 439 -14.17 -18.45 1.59
CA PRO A 439 -13.34 -19.03 2.64
C PRO A 439 -12.71 -17.96 3.55
N LEU A 440 -12.31 -16.80 3.01
CA LEU A 440 -11.75 -15.73 3.84
C LEU A 440 -12.77 -15.19 4.85
N ASN A 441 -14.00 -14.90 4.41
CA ASN A 441 -15.08 -14.48 5.32
C ASN A 441 -15.42 -15.56 6.35
N TRP A 442 -15.37 -16.84 5.98
CA TRP A 442 -15.54 -17.95 6.93
C TRP A 442 -14.42 -18.00 7.98
N ILE A 443 -13.16 -17.85 7.56
CA ILE A 443 -11.98 -17.81 8.43
C ILE A 443 -12.10 -16.63 9.40
N LEU A 444 -12.36 -15.42 8.91
CA LEU A 444 -12.42 -14.21 9.72
C LEU A 444 -13.56 -14.24 10.76
N ARG A 445 -14.62 -15.02 10.51
CA ARG A 445 -15.72 -15.25 11.46
C ARG A 445 -15.42 -16.33 12.51
N GLN A 446 -14.37 -17.13 12.33
CA GLN A 446 -14.00 -18.14 13.33
C GLN A 446 -13.60 -17.47 14.65
N PRO A 447 -14.01 -18.04 15.79
CA PRO A 447 -13.67 -17.48 17.10
C PRO A 447 -12.16 -17.37 17.25
N MET A 448 -11.71 -16.23 17.76
CA MET A 448 -10.31 -16.01 18.07
C MET A 448 -9.97 -16.57 19.45
N GLN A 449 -8.88 -17.34 19.54
CA GLN A 449 -8.41 -17.88 20.80
C GLN A 449 -7.43 -16.90 21.45
N ARG A 450 -7.65 -16.58 22.73
CA ARG A 450 -6.76 -15.67 23.48
C ARG A 450 -5.36 -16.28 23.56
N GLY A 451 -4.34 -15.44 23.44
CA GLY A 451 -2.94 -15.89 23.38
C GLY A 451 -2.52 -16.50 22.04
N HIS A 452 -3.47 -16.71 21.10
CA HIS A 452 -3.20 -17.32 19.81
C HIS A 452 -3.45 -16.35 18.65
N PRO A 453 -2.45 -15.53 18.27
CA PRO A 453 -2.59 -14.66 17.10
C PRO A 453 -2.81 -15.49 15.84
N ARG A 454 -3.76 -15.06 15.00
CA ARG A 454 -4.10 -15.75 13.75
C ARG A 454 -3.13 -15.37 12.64
N LEU A 455 -2.47 -16.38 12.09
CA LEU A 455 -1.54 -16.31 10.97
C LEU A 455 -2.16 -17.06 9.79
N LEU A 456 -2.54 -16.32 8.76
CA LEU A 456 -3.19 -16.84 7.55
C LEU A 456 -2.15 -16.99 6.43
N PHE A 457 -1.97 -18.20 5.92
CA PHE A 457 -1.06 -18.50 4.81
C PHE A 457 -1.87 -18.80 3.56
N LEU A 458 -1.86 -17.90 2.57
CA LEU A 458 -2.52 -18.08 1.29
C LEU A 458 -1.53 -18.62 0.25
N LEU A 459 -1.85 -19.73 -0.39
CA LEU A 459 -1.07 -20.32 -1.47
C LEU A 459 -1.94 -20.34 -2.74
N THR A 460 -1.58 -19.56 -3.77
CA THR A 460 -2.41 -19.40 -4.97
C THR A 460 -1.56 -19.09 -6.21
N ASP A 461 -2.00 -19.57 -7.38
CA ASP A 461 -1.44 -19.21 -8.69
C ASP A 461 -2.37 -18.34 -9.55
N GLY A 462 -3.54 -17.98 -9.01
CA GLY A 462 -4.64 -17.45 -9.79
C GLY A 462 -4.96 -15.98 -9.54
N ALA A 463 -5.78 -15.42 -10.44
CA ALA A 463 -6.39 -14.10 -10.32
C ALA A 463 -7.82 -14.21 -9.79
N VAL A 464 -8.15 -13.32 -8.85
CA VAL A 464 -9.49 -13.21 -8.27
C VAL A 464 -10.16 -11.99 -8.88
N SER A 465 -11.35 -12.15 -9.45
CA SER A 465 -12.12 -11.05 -10.07
C SER A 465 -12.51 -9.95 -9.09
N ASN A 466 -12.59 -10.27 -7.78
CA ASN A 466 -12.94 -9.34 -6.70
C ASN A 466 -11.74 -9.00 -5.80
N THR A 467 -10.55 -8.76 -6.38
CA THR A 467 -9.33 -8.53 -5.59
C THR A 467 -9.50 -7.39 -4.58
N GLY A 468 -10.12 -6.27 -4.97
CA GLY A 468 -10.30 -5.14 -4.05
C GLY A 468 -11.17 -5.43 -2.83
N LYS A 469 -12.32 -6.08 -3.02
CA LYS A 469 -13.16 -6.58 -1.91
C LYS A 469 -12.41 -7.47 -0.93
N VAL A 470 -11.52 -8.33 -1.42
CA VAL A 470 -10.77 -9.27 -0.58
C VAL A 470 -9.72 -8.53 0.24
N ILE A 471 -9.01 -7.57 -0.38
CA ILE A 471 -8.04 -6.70 0.30
C ILE A 471 -8.74 -5.86 1.39
N GLU A 472 -9.86 -5.21 1.07
CA GLU A 472 -10.61 -4.41 2.06
C GLU A 472 -11.19 -5.26 3.20
N LEU A 473 -11.69 -6.46 2.88
CA LEU A 473 -12.17 -7.40 3.90
C LEU A 473 -11.05 -7.77 4.87
N LEU A 474 -9.85 -8.09 4.38
CA LEU A 474 -8.72 -8.39 5.26
C LEU A 474 -8.24 -7.15 6.02
N ARG A 475 -8.19 -5.97 5.37
CA ARG A 475 -7.82 -4.69 5.99
C ARG A 475 -8.67 -4.39 7.23
N SER A 476 -9.99 -4.58 7.13
CA SER A 476 -10.91 -4.41 8.27
C SER A 476 -10.67 -5.38 9.44
N HIS A 477 -9.91 -6.46 9.22
CA HIS A 477 -9.54 -7.46 10.23
C HIS A 477 -8.03 -7.52 10.52
N ALA A 478 -7.23 -6.61 9.96
CA ALA A 478 -5.77 -6.60 10.06
C ALA A 478 -5.24 -6.49 11.49
N ARG A 479 -6.04 -5.95 12.42
CA ARG A 479 -5.72 -5.91 13.86
C ARG A 479 -5.51 -7.30 14.47
N PHE A 480 -6.13 -8.32 13.89
CA PHE A 480 -6.31 -9.63 14.50
C PHE A 480 -5.78 -10.78 13.66
N THR A 481 -5.57 -10.55 12.36
CA THR A 481 -5.12 -11.56 11.41
C THR A 481 -3.95 -10.98 10.60
N ARG A 482 -2.82 -11.68 10.60
CA ARG A 482 -1.68 -11.40 9.72
C ARG A 482 -1.72 -12.37 8.55
N CYS A 483 -1.60 -11.88 7.32
CA CYS A 483 -1.67 -12.71 6.13
C CYS A 483 -0.32 -12.77 5.40
N TYR A 484 0.14 -13.99 5.15
CA TYR A 484 1.30 -14.30 4.33
C TYR A 484 0.80 -14.92 3.03
N THR A 485 1.30 -14.47 1.90
CA THR A 485 0.84 -14.95 0.59
C THR A 485 2.00 -15.48 -0.24
N PHE A 486 1.75 -16.60 -0.90
CA PHE A 486 2.70 -17.27 -1.77
C PHE A 486 2.09 -17.36 -3.16
N GLY A 487 2.59 -16.52 -4.06
CA GLY A 487 2.25 -16.53 -5.48
C GLY A 487 2.99 -17.65 -6.19
N ILE A 488 2.26 -18.63 -6.72
CA ILE A 488 2.83 -19.83 -7.34
C ILE A 488 2.78 -19.69 -8.86
N GLY A 489 3.93 -19.76 -9.53
CA GLY A 489 4.00 -19.69 -10.99
C GLY A 489 3.82 -18.26 -11.54
N GLN A 490 3.96 -18.13 -12.86
CA GLN A 490 4.00 -16.84 -13.56
C GLN A 490 2.62 -16.16 -13.68
N GLY A 491 1.53 -16.91 -13.52
CA GLY A 491 0.16 -16.39 -13.62
C GLY A 491 -0.40 -15.79 -12.33
N ALA A 492 0.36 -15.82 -11.23
CA ALA A 492 -0.11 -15.36 -9.93
C ALA A 492 -0.43 -13.86 -9.96
N CYS A 493 -1.64 -13.50 -9.50
CA CYS A 493 -2.08 -12.11 -9.47
C CYS A 493 -1.24 -11.27 -8.50
N ARG A 494 -0.39 -10.39 -9.06
CA ARG A 494 0.55 -9.58 -8.29
C ARG A 494 -0.18 -8.67 -7.30
N ARG A 495 -1.23 -8.00 -7.75
CA ARG A 495 -2.10 -7.18 -6.90
C ARG A 495 -2.64 -7.91 -5.67
N LEU A 496 -3.13 -9.14 -5.82
CA LEU A 496 -3.66 -9.92 -4.70
C LEU A 496 -2.54 -10.36 -3.75
N VAL A 497 -1.46 -10.92 -4.31
CA VAL A 497 -0.32 -11.46 -3.55
C VAL A 497 0.42 -10.34 -2.82
N LEU A 498 0.57 -9.16 -3.40
CA LEU A 498 1.20 -8.03 -2.71
C LEU A 498 0.23 -7.27 -1.79
N GLY A 499 -1.05 -7.19 -2.17
CA GLY A 499 -2.05 -6.38 -1.47
C GLY A 499 -2.46 -6.93 -0.11
N LEU A 500 -2.66 -8.26 0.02
CA LEU A 500 -3.11 -8.85 1.30
C LEU A 500 -2.08 -8.72 2.43
N PRO A 501 -0.78 -8.98 2.20
CA PRO A 501 0.24 -8.77 3.24
C PRO A 501 0.44 -7.30 3.55
N ALA A 502 0.36 -6.41 2.55
CA ALA A 502 0.51 -4.97 2.74
C ALA A 502 -0.54 -4.41 3.73
N VAL A 503 -1.79 -4.88 3.67
CA VAL A 503 -2.84 -4.40 4.59
C VAL A 503 -2.85 -5.09 5.95
N SER A 504 -2.25 -6.29 6.06
CA SER A 504 -2.26 -7.10 7.29
C SER A 504 -0.90 -7.15 8.01
N ARG A 505 0.10 -6.43 7.49
CA ARG A 505 1.49 -6.41 7.98
C ARG A 505 2.15 -7.80 7.95
N GLY A 506 1.85 -8.60 6.93
CA GLY A 506 2.54 -9.86 6.65
C GLY A 506 3.59 -9.71 5.54
N THR A 507 4.00 -10.84 4.94
CA THR A 507 4.93 -10.86 3.79
C THR A 507 4.37 -11.58 2.58
N ALA A 508 4.85 -11.17 1.40
CA ALA A 508 4.50 -11.74 0.10
C ALA A 508 5.72 -12.38 -0.54
N GLU A 509 5.57 -13.58 -1.08
CA GLU A 509 6.64 -14.29 -1.78
C GLU A 509 6.13 -14.85 -3.11
N PHE A 510 6.92 -14.69 -4.17
CA PHE A 510 6.64 -15.32 -5.47
C PHE A 510 7.58 -16.49 -5.69
N LEU A 511 7.06 -17.59 -6.23
CA LEU A 511 7.83 -18.79 -6.53
C LEU A 511 8.20 -18.83 -8.01
N ALA A 512 9.50 -18.68 -8.27
CA ALA A 512 10.05 -18.88 -9.60
C ALA A 512 10.05 -20.38 -9.99
N GLU A 513 10.25 -20.64 -11.26
CA GLU A 513 10.30 -22.01 -11.78
C GLU A 513 11.48 -22.79 -11.16
N GLY A 514 11.19 -23.98 -10.62
CA GLY A 514 12.20 -24.82 -9.95
C GLY A 514 12.46 -24.48 -8.49
N GLU A 515 11.95 -23.35 -7.98
CA GLU A 515 12.09 -23.02 -6.56
C GLU A 515 11.17 -23.86 -5.67
N ARG A 516 11.66 -24.16 -4.47
CA ARG A 516 10.89 -24.84 -3.43
C ARG A 516 10.14 -23.82 -2.59
N LEU A 517 8.91 -24.16 -2.23
CA LEU A 517 8.08 -23.36 -1.31
C LEU A 517 8.53 -23.48 0.15
N GLN A 518 9.11 -24.63 0.53
CA GLN A 518 9.52 -24.91 1.91
C GLN A 518 10.44 -23.84 2.51
N PRO A 519 11.55 -23.44 1.86
CA PRO A 519 12.48 -22.47 2.46
C PRO A 519 11.82 -21.09 2.59
N LYS A 520 11.01 -20.67 1.62
CA LYS A 520 10.36 -19.34 1.63
C LYS A 520 9.33 -19.22 2.74
N VAL A 521 8.55 -20.28 2.98
CA VAL A 521 7.61 -20.29 4.11
C VAL A 521 8.38 -20.30 5.43
N LEU A 522 9.43 -21.13 5.56
CA LEU A 522 10.22 -21.27 6.79
C LEU A 522 11.08 -20.06 7.16
N ILE A 523 11.44 -19.18 6.21
CA ILE A 523 12.32 -18.02 6.41
C ILE A 523 11.53 -16.72 6.67
N SER A 524 10.21 -16.70 6.50
CA SER A 524 9.41 -15.49 6.76
C SER A 524 9.73 -14.94 8.16
N PRO A 525 9.97 -13.62 8.35
CA PRO A 525 10.43 -13.03 9.61
C PRO A 525 9.57 -13.37 10.84
N ASP A 526 8.26 -13.58 10.66
CA ASP A 526 7.37 -14.03 11.74
C ASP A 526 7.39 -15.55 11.96
N MET A 527 7.98 -16.29 11.03
CA MET A 527 8.38 -17.69 11.13
C MET A 527 9.86 -17.88 11.50
N PHE A 528 10.64 -16.85 11.83
CA PHE A 528 12.00 -17.04 12.38
C PHE A 528 12.02 -17.82 13.72
N ILE A 529 10.85 -18.09 14.29
CA ILE A 529 10.69 -19.04 15.40
C ILE A 529 11.05 -20.48 14.95
N PHE A 530 10.90 -20.86 13.67
CA PHE A 530 11.11 -22.22 13.13
C PHE A 530 12.58 -22.65 12.95
N GLN A 531 13.55 -21.72 12.98
CA GLN A 531 14.96 -22.07 12.76
C GLN A 531 15.66 -22.51 14.05
N ARG A 532 15.50 -23.79 14.44
CA ARG A 532 16.66 -24.56 14.96
C ARG A 532 16.55 -26.08 15.07
N ASN A 533 15.42 -26.72 14.75
CA ASN A 533 15.33 -28.19 14.84
C ASN A 533 15.52 -28.94 13.51
N SER A 534 15.65 -28.25 12.38
CA SER A 534 15.67 -28.90 11.05
C SER A 534 17.05 -28.99 10.40
N LEU A 535 18.13 -28.58 11.09
CA LEU A 535 19.52 -28.69 10.60
C LEU A 535 20.29 -29.89 11.19
N LEU A 536 19.57 -30.81 11.83
CA LEU A 536 20.08 -32.12 12.19
C LEU A 536 19.12 -33.14 11.62
N PHE A 537 19.27 -33.49 10.34
CA PHE A 537 19.09 -34.83 9.75
C PHE A 537 19.41 -34.80 8.26
#